data_AF-A0A2P5N833-F1
#
_entry.id   AF-A0A2P5N833-F1
#
_cell.length_a   1.000
_cell.length_b   1.000
_cell.length_c   1.000
_cell.angle_alpha   90.00
_cell.angle_beta   90.00
_cell.angle_gamma   90.00
#
_symmetry.space_group_name_H-M   'P 1'
#
loop_
_entity.id
_entity.type
_entity.pdbx_description
1 polymer ?
#
loop_
_entity_poly.entity_id
_entity_poly.type
_entity_poly.pdbx_seq_one_letter_code
_entity_poly.pdbx_strand_id
1 'polypeptide(L)'
;MNTNHEKPVNEASTDHTGRSGVDSSRRAFSRFGITALPAVLTLTSKTALGTPYLCTVSGMQSGNLSSHPGQPNCGVGFSPGGWWQNANNTGNSDGNLNQWLAAGVNPFSIRRTRVNGVFQNQVRYQGIWRTGVTWEPIYGLINNRFGNGVAAHTFSSVFGGTNSRSLWDVLDQQSGSLEFHAIAVFLNARLNQVTGQFNPIYLEITPAYIVSIYNSTSLSADQKKAYFEMLQH
;
A
#
# COMPACT_ATOMS: atom_id res chain seq x y z
N MET A 1 6.17 2.75 -70.35
CA MET A 1 4.89 3.48 -70.28
C MET A 1 4.96 4.43 -69.11
N ASN A 2 5.11 5.72 -69.40
CA ASN A 2 5.29 6.79 -68.44
C ASN A 2 4.70 8.05 -69.09
N THR A 3 3.76 8.73 -68.45
CA THR A 3 3.55 10.20 -68.50
C THR A 3 2.38 10.61 -67.60
N ASN A 4 2.65 11.67 -66.83
CA ASN A 4 1.79 12.43 -65.93
C ASN A 4 0.77 13.32 -66.66
N HIS A 5 -0.29 13.74 -65.96
CA HIS A 5 -0.99 15.05 -66.03
C HIS A 5 -2.36 14.92 -65.34
N GLU A 6 -3.03 15.92 -64.80
CA GLU A 6 -2.72 17.20 -64.15
C GLU A 6 -4.05 17.63 -63.48
N LYS A 7 -3.98 18.62 -62.60
CA LYS A 7 -5.06 19.18 -61.78
C LYS A 7 -6.17 19.83 -62.62
N PRO A 8 -7.35 20.06 -62.00
CA PRO A 8 -7.87 21.42 -62.04
C PRO A 8 -8.16 22.01 -60.64
N VAL A 9 -7.80 23.29 -60.53
CA VAL A 9 -8.14 24.24 -59.48
C VAL A 9 -9.48 24.87 -59.85
N ASN A 10 -10.44 24.89 -58.92
CA ASN A 10 -11.61 25.75 -59.01
C ASN A 10 -11.65 26.61 -57.74
N GLU A 11 -11.39 27.91 -57.91
CA GLU A 11 -11.83 28.97 -57.02
C GLU A 11 -13.21 29.45 -57.48
N ALA A 12 -14.17 29.54 -56.56
CA ALA A 12 -15.31 30.41 -56.70
C ALA A 12 -15.81 30.80 -55.30
N SER A 13 -15.65 32.08 -54.98
CA SER A 13 -16.17 32.76 -53.80
C SER A 13 -17.69 32.64 -53.72
N THR A 14 -18.22 32.46 -52.51
CA THR A 14 -19.54 33.00 -52.16
C THR A 14 -19.50 33.47 -50.71
N ASP A 15 -19.56 34.79 -50.58
CA ASP A 15 -19.79 35.52 -49.34
C ASP A 15 -21.26 35.36 -48.96
N HIS A 16 -21.52 34.83 -47.76
CA HIS A 16 -22.81 34.89 -47.10
C HIS A 16 -22.61 35.09 -45.59
N THR A 17 -22.56 36.36 -45.21
CA THR A 17 -23.43 36.94 -44.15
C THR A 17 -24.00 35.96 -43.12
N GLY A 18 -23.49 36.09 -41.89
CA GLY A 18 -24.34 36.11 -40.70
C GLY A 18 -24.89 34.76 -40.22
N ARG A 19 -24.07 34.03 -39.45
CA ARG A 19 -24.54 33.39 -38.22
C ARG A 19 -23.35 33.04 -37.35
N SER A 20 -23.39 33.50 -36.10
CA SER A 20 -22.54 33.01 -35.01
C SER A 20 -22.88 31.53 -34.79
N GLY A 21 -22.26 30.67 -35.60
CA GLY A 21 -22.22 29.24 -35.40
C GLY A 21 -21.12 28.96 -34.40
N VAL A 22 -21.44 29.11 -33.11
CA VAL A 22 -20.67 28.47 -32.05
C VAL A 22 -20.52 27.00 -32.44
N ASP A 23 -19.28 26.59 -32.62
CA ASP A 23 -18.88 25.23 -32.99
C ASP A 23 -19.42 24.23 -31.96
N SER A 24 -20.63 23.74 -32.22
CA SER A 24 -21.38 22.82 -31.36
C SER A 24 -20.95 21.36 -31.59
N SER A 25 -19.66 21.12 -31.86
CA SER A 25 -19.07 19.78 -31.99
C SER A 25 -17.98 19.48 -30.96
N ARG A 26 -17.68 20.39 -30.03
CA ARG A 26 -16.73 20.15 -28.93
C ARG A 26 -17.36 19.80 -27.58
N ARG A 27 -18.68 19.57 -27.52
CA ARG A 27 -19.39 19.30 -26.26
C ARG A 27 -20.33 18.08 -26.35
N ALA A 28 -19.82 16.99 -26.92
CA ALA A 28 -20.50 15.70 -27.00
C ALA A 28 -19.89 14.64 -26.05
N PHE A 29 -19.45 15.05 -24.86
CA PHE A 29 -18.94 14.14 -23.80
C PHE A 29 -19.71 14.25 -22.48
N SER A 30 -20.99 14.65 -22.51
CA SER A 30 -21.73 14.96 -21.29
C SER A 30 -23.12 14.34 -21.21
N ARG A 31 -23.41 13.29 -21.97
CA ARG A 31 -24.77 12.71 -22.00
C ARG A 31 -24.78 11.18 -22.06
N PHE A 32 -24.02 10.52 -21.18
CA PHE A 32 -24.38 9.19 -20.68
C PHE A 32 -23.81 9.03 -19.26
N GLY A 33 -24.71 9.01 -18.27
CA GLY A 33 -24.48 8.26 -17.02
C GLY A 33 -23.74 8.93 -15.86
N ILE A 34 -23.92 10.24 -15.60
CA ILE A 34 -23.62 10.79 -14.27
C ILE A 34 -24.85 10.60 -13.39
N THR A 35 -24.98 9.40 -12.83
CA THR A 35 -25.86 9.15 -11.68
C THR A 35 -25.02 8.44 -10.64
N ALA A 36 -24.49 9.24 -9.69
CA ALA A 36 -23.74 8.85 -8.50
C ALA A 36 -22.48 7.99 -8.78
N LEU A 37 -21.26 8.54 -8.70
CA LEU A 37 -20.57 8.72 -7.42
C LEU A 37 -19.41 9.73 -7.54
N PRO A 38 -19.63 11.04 -7.34
CA PRO A 38 -18.54 11.93 -6.95
C PRO A 38 -18.22 11.79 -5.45
N ALA A 39 -19.18 11.31 -4.65
CA ALA A 39 -19.12 11.36 -3.19
C ALA A 39 -18.15 10.35 -2.54
N VAL A 40 -17.73 9.28 -3.22
CA VAL A 40 -16.79 8.31 -2.61
C VAL A 40 -15.33 8.78 -2.67
N LEU A 41 -14.99 9.71 -3.57
CA LEU A 41 -13.64 10.31 -3.63
C LEU A 41 -13.53 11.65 -2.89
N THR A 42 -14.64 12.22 -2.40
CA THR A 42 -14.64 13.49 -1.63
C THR A 42 -14.79 13.31 -0.12
N LEU A 43 -14.96 12.08 0.38
CA LEU A 43 -15.25 11.83 1.81
C LEU A 43 -14.02 11.75 2.73
N THR A 44 -12.81 12.03 2.22
CA THR A 44 -11.59 12.19 3.04
C THR A 44 -11.07 13.63 3.07
N SER A 45 -11.77 14.60 2.47
CA SER A 45 -11.41 16.02 2.52
C SER A 45 -11.88 16.68 3.83
N LYS A 46 -11.53 16.12 5.00
CA LYS A 46 -11.61 16.88 6.24
C LYS A 46 -10.58 18.00 6.17
N THR A 47 -11.05 19.24 6.26
CA THR A 47 -10.23 20.44 6.38
C THR A 47 -9.32 20.36 7.61
N ALA A 48 -8.05 20.03 7.38
CA ALA A 48 -6.84 20.76 7.77
C ALA A 48 -6.97 21.80 8.91
N LEU A 49 -7.37 21.39 10.11
CA LEU A 49 -7.23 22.19 11.32
C LEU A 49 -6.38 21.52 12.42
N GLY A 50 -5.68 20.43 12.09
CA GLY A 50 -4.78 19.78 13.06
C GLY A 50 -3.67 18.90 12.47
N THR A 51 -3.73 18.54 11.18
CA THR A 51 -2.66 17.81 10.51
C THR A 51 -1.90 18.77 9.60
N PRO A 52 -0.56 18.74 9.59
CA PRO A 52 0.19 19.59 8.69
C PRO A 52 -0.25 19.30 7.26
N TYR A 53 -0.76 20.30 6.56
CA TYR A 53 -1.26 20.19 5.18
C TYR A 53 -0.25 19.48 4.24
N LEU A 54 1.04 19.66 4.54
CA LEU A 54 2.20 18.99 3.94
C LEU A 54 2.11 17.46 3.91
N CYS A 55 1.45 16.86 4.90
CA CYS A 55 1.31 15.40 5.07
C CYS A 55 0.02 14.85 4.47
N THR A 56 -0.72 15.67 3.74
CA THR A 56 -1.89 15.25 2.98
C THR A 56 -1.50 15.01 1.53
N VAL A 57 -2.25 14.16 0.84
CA VAL A 57 -2.12 13.88 -0.60
C VAL A 57 -2.06 15.18 -1.41
N SER A 58 -2.93 16.13 -1.08
CA SER A 58 -2.99 17.44 -1.71
C SER A 58 -1.78 18.31 -1.40
N GLY A 59 -1.19 18.16 -0.21
CA GLY A 59 0.05 18.83 0.18
C GLY A 59 1.25 18.37 -0.64
N MET A 60 1.39 17.05 -0.86
CA MET A 60 2.47 16.49 -1.68
C MET A 60 2.35 16.87 -3.16
N GLN A 61 1.12 17.00 -3.68
CA GLN A 61 0.88 17.43 -5.07
C GLN A 61 1.06 18.94 -5.29
N SER A 62 1.06 19.75 -4.22
CA SER A 62 1.06 21.22 -4.33
C SER A 62 2.39 21.82 -4.80
N GLY A 63 3.45 21.04 -5.04
CA GLY A 63 4.67 21.44 -5.76
C GLY A 63 5.51 22.57 -5.14
N ASN A 64 5.11 23.15 -4.01
CA ASN A 64 5.81 24.26 -3.37
C ASN A 64 6.33 23.85 -1.98
N LEU A 65 7.15 22.79 -1.96
CA LEU A 65 7.83 22.30 -0.76
C LEU A 65 9.19 22.98 -0.65
N SER A 66 9.21 24.23 -0.21
CA SER A 66 10.46 24.86 0.20
C SER A 66 10.99 24.19 1.46
N SER A 67 12.25 23.72 1.42
CA SER A 67 12.91 23.07 2.55
C SER A 67 13.20 24.08 3.66
N HIS A 68 12.25 24.27 4.57
CA HIS A 68 12.39 25.15 5.72
C HIS A 68 12.62 24.33 7.00
N PRO A 69 13.48 24.78 7.92
CA PRO A 69 13.64 24.12 9.22
C PRO A 69 12.30 24.14 9.96
N GLY A 70 11.84 22.96 10.41
CA GLY A 70 10.52 22.77 11.03
C GLY A 70 9.50 22.05 10.14
N GLN A 71 9.90 21.42 9.03
CA GLN A 71 8.98 20.56 8.30
C GLN A 71 8.46 19.44 9.22
N PRO A 72 7.14 19.24 9.26
CA PRO A 72 6.54 18.21 10.08
C PRO A 72 6.99 16.85 9.56
N ASN A 73 7.59 16.04 10.43
CA ASN A 73 7.73 14.63 10.14
C ASN A 73 6.31 14.08 10.01
N CYS A 74 5.92 13.71 8.80
CA CYS A 74 4.57 13.26 8.51
C CYS A 74 4.21 11.92 9.18
N GLY A 75 5.12 11.34 9.97
CA GLY A 75 4.89 10.06 10.62
C GLY A 75 4.66 8.99 9.57
N VAL A 76 5.35 9.09 8.44
CA VAL A 76 5.26 8.10 7.36
C VAL A 76 5.69 6.75 7.94
N GLY A 77 4.77 5.80 7.89
CA GLY A 77 5.00 4.46 8.41
C GLY A 77 6.14 3.75 7.69
N PHE A 78 6.49 2.55 8.12
CA PHE A 78 7.53 1.80 7.44
C PHE A 78 7.06 1.40 6.04
N SER A 79 7.97 1.52 5.06
CA SER A 79 7.73 0.99 3.74
C SER A 79 7.62 -0.54 3.78
N PRO A 80 7.02 -1.17 2.76
CA PRO A 80 7.03 -2.63 2.65
C PRO A 80 8.44 -3.24 2.77
N GLY A 81 9.45 -2.56 2.19
CA GLY A 81 10.85 -2.97 2.30
C GLY A 81 11.38 -2.90 3.74
N GLY A 82 11.01 -1.87 4.50
CA GLY A 82 11.35 -1.76 5.92
C GLY A 82 10.81 -2.92 6.75
N TRP A 83 9.54 -3.29 6.55
CA TRP A 83 8.92 -4.43 7.21
C TRP A 83 9.55 -5.78 6.85
N TRP A 84 9.95 -5.96 5.59
CA TRP A 84 10.52 -7.21 5.11
C TRP A 84 11.97 -7.42 5.54
N GLN A 85 12.84 -6.44 5.28
CA GLN A 85 14.30 -6.56 5.44
C GLN A 85 14.72 -6.78 6.89
N ASN A 86 13.90 -6.32 7.85
CA ASN A 86 14.24 -6.34 9.26
C ASN A 86 13.41 -7.33 10.08
N ALA A 87 12.50 -8.11 9.47
CA ALA A 87 11.63 -9.01 10.22
C ALA A 87 12.37 -10.09 11.04
N ASN A 88 13.61 -10.43 10.64
CA ASN A 88 14.50 -11.34 11.37
C ASN A 88 15.54 -10.62 12.26
N ASN A 89 15.53 -9.29 12.29
CA ASN A 89 16.41 -8.49 13.15
C ASN A 89 15.71 -8.21 14.49
N THR A 90 16.46 -8.32 15.59
CA THR A 90 15.98 -7.99 16.95
C THR A 90 16.48 -6.63 17.45
N GLY A 91 17.22 -5.89 16.61
CA GLY A 91 17.80 -4.58 16.93
C GLY A 91 16.82 -3.41 16.71
N ASN A 92 17.36 -2.20 16.65
CA ASN A 92 16.59 -0.94 16.55
C ASN A 92 16.23 -0.52 15.12
N SER A 93 16.33 -1.44 14.14
CA SER A 93 15.95 -1.14 12.75
C SER A 93 14.44 -0.99 12.59
N ASP A 94 14.00 -0.20 11.61
CA ASP A 94 12.59 -0.09 11.25
C ASP A 94 12.02 -1.41 10.71
N GLY A 95 10.79 -1.76 11.08
CA GLY A 95 10.16 -3.03 10.73
C GLY A 95 10.78 -4.26 11.38
N ASN A 96 11.48 -4.11 12.53
CA ASN A 96 12.13 -5.23 13.21
C ASN A 96 11.13 -6.24 13.82
N LEU A 97 11.64 -7.40 14.25
CA LEU A 97 10.81 -8.45 14.85
C LEU A 97 9.96 -7.94 16.02
N ASN A 98 10.51 -7.11 16.91
CA ASN A 98 9.74 -6.58 18.05
C ASN A 98 8.56 -5.72 17.59
N GLN A 99 8.70 -4.99 16.48
CA GLN A 99 7.61 -4.20 15.91
C GLN A 99 6.55 -5.08 15.25
N TRP A 100 6.92 -6.19 14.61
CA TRP A 100 5.96 -7.22 14.17
C TRP A 100 5.17 -7.79 15.35
N LEU A 101 5.86 -8.14 16.44
CA LEU A 101 5.24 -8.69 17.66
C LEU A 101 4.35 -7.65 18.37
N ALA A 102 4.76 -6.38 18.40
CA ALA A 102 4.00 -5.26 18.93
C ALA A 102 2.72 -5.02 18.12
N ALA A 103 2.80 -5.08 16.79
CA ALA A 103 1.63 -5.10 15.89
C ALA A 103 0.74 -6.33 16.09
N GLY A 104 1.17 -7.31 16.89
CA GLY A 104 0.43 -8.55 17.17
C GLY A 104 0.41 -9.49 15.97
N VAL A 105 1.43 -9.42 15.11
CA VAL A 105 1.52 -10.23 13.90
C VAL A 105 2.74 -11.14 13.98
N ASN A 106 2.54 -12.44 13.76
CA ASN A 106 3.62 -13.40 13.71
C ASN A 106 4.19 -13.52 12.27
N PRO A 107 5.43 -13.08 12.00
CA PRO A 107 6.01 -13.19 10.66
C PRO A 107 6.47 -14.62 10.30
N PHE A 108 6.79 -15.46 11.29
CA PHE A 108 7.44 -16.76 11.04
C PHE A 108 6.76 -17.92 11.75
N SER A 109 6.74 -19.09 11.11
CA SER A 109 6.29 -20.31 11.78
C SER A 109 7.41 -20.83 12.67
N ILE A 110 7.10 -21.28 13.87
CA ILE A 110 8.08 -21.87 14.78
C ILE A 110 7.68 -23.29 15.17
N ARG A 111 8.68 -24.12 15.49
CA ARG A 111 8.45 -25.45 16.05
C ARG A 111 9.62 -25.92 16.89
N ARG A 112 9.37 -26.83 17.80
CA ARG A 112 10.40 -27.60 18.50
C ARG A 112 10.35 -29.05 18.01
N THR A 113 11.45 -29.55 17.45
CA THR A 113 11.51 -30.90 16.90
C THR A 113 12.81 -31.61 17.28
N ARG A 114 12.82 -32.95 17.25
CA ARG A 114 14.06 -33.71 17.41
C ARG A 114 14.80 -33.80 16.08
N VAL A 115 16.08 -33.44 16.09
CA VAL A 115 17.03 -33.66 14.99
C VAL A 115 18.20 -34.45 15.58
N ASN A 116 18.45 -35.64 15.04
CA ASN A 116 19.48 -36.56 15.55
C ASN A 116 19.37 -36.82 17.06
N GLY A 117 18.15 -37.01 17.57
CA GLY A 117 17.88 -37.30 18.98
C GLY A 117 17.87 -36.07 19.92
N VAL A 118 18.29 -34.90 19.46
CA VAL A 118 18.33 -33.67 20.26
C VAL A 118 17.18 -32.75 19.90
N PHE A 119 16.49 -32.18 20.89
CA PHE A 119 15.48 -31.16 20.64
C PHE A 119 16.11 -29.88 20.14
N GLN A 120 15.61 -29.39 19.01
CA GLN A 120 16.02 -28.14 18.40
C GLN A 120 14.80 -27.23 18.20
N ASN A 121 15.00 -25.96 18.50
CA ASN A 121 14.05 -24.90 18.19
C ASN A 121 14.29 -24.45 16.75
N GLN A 122 13.23 -24.37 15.97
CA GLN A 122 13.31 -24.07 14.55
C GLN A 122 12.35 -22.94 14.16
N VAL A 123 12.83 -22.08 13.27
CA VAL A 123 12.06 -20.99 12.66
C VAL A 123 11.99 -21.25 11.16
N ARG A 124 10.80 -21.14 10.55
CA ARG A 124 10.63 -21.27 9.10
C ARG A 124 10.89 -19.92 8.44
N TYR A 125 11.95 -19.85 7.65
CA TYR A 125 12.38 -18.66 6.91
C TYR A 125 12.64 -19.02 5.46
N GLN A 126 12.02 -18.29 4.53
CA GLN A 126 12.06 -18.58 3.08
C GLN A 126 11.74 -20.05 2.78
N GLY A 127 10.68 -20.56 3.41
CA GLY A 127 10.23 -21.95 3.25
C GLY A 127 11.07 -23.02 3.97
N ILE A 128 12.27 -22.68 4.47
CA ILE A 128 13.23 -23.62 5.08
C ILE A 128 13.19 -23.50 6.61
N TRP A 129 13.21 -24.64 7.31
CA TRP A 129 13.38 -24.67 8.76
C TRP A 129 14.84 -24.42 9.13
N ARG A 130 15.09 -23.30 9.81
CA ARG A 130 16.41 -22.88 10.29
C ARG A 130 16.55 -23.13 11.79
N THR A 131 17.78 -23.37 12.23
CA THR A 131 18.18 -23.64 13.63
C THR A 131 19.51 -22.93 13.91
N GLY A 132 19.92 -22.88 15.17
CA GLY A 132 21.21 -22.34 15.61
C GLY A 132 21.12 -20.98 16.29
N VAL A 133 22.29 -20.46 16.71
CA VAL A 133 22.42 -19.27 17.58
C VAL A 133 21.74 -18.01 17.05
N THR A 134 21.66 -17.85 15.73
CA THR A 134 20.98 -16.71 15.10
C THR A 134 19.46 -16.79 15.22
N TRP A 135 18.89 -18.00 15.22
CA TRP A 135 17.44 -18.23 15.19
C TRP A 135 16.84 -18.46 16.58
N GLU A 136 17.66 -18.81 17.56
CA GLU A 136 17.23 -19.04 18.94
C GLU A 136 16.55 -17.81 19.56
N PRO A 137 17.08 -16.58 19.44
CA PRO A 137 16.42 -15.39 19.97
C PRO A 137 15.07 -15.13 19.28
N ILE A 138 15.00 -15.33 17.97
CA ILE A 138 13.77 -15.16 17.17
C ILE A 138 12.70 -16.16 17.63
N TYR A 139 13.08 -17.44 17.76
CA TYR A 139 12.20 -18.48 18.28
C TYR A 139 11.68 -18.10 19.66
N GLY A 140 12.57 -17.70 20.58
CA GLY A 140 12.21 -17.35 21.95
C GLY A 140 11.19 -16.21 22.01
N LEU A 141 11.40 -15.15 21.23
CA LEU A 141 10.49 -14.00 21.16
C LEU A 141 9.11 -14.37 20.63
N ILE A 142 9.04 -15.15 19.53
CA ILE A 142 7.77 -15.61 18.96
C ILE A 142 7.06 -16.57 19.93
N ASN A 143 7.79 -17.53 20.51
CA ASN A 143 7.23 -18.49 21.45
C ASN A 143 6.67 -17.82 22.70
N ASN A 144 7.35 -16.80 23.23
CA ASN A 144 6.88 -16.04 24.39
C ASN A 144 5.61 -15.24 24.09
N ARG A 145 5.46 -14.75 22.84
CA ARG A 145 4.31 -13.94 22.44
C ARG A 145 3.10 -14.77 22.03
N PHE A 146 3.32 -15.87 21.31
CA PHE A 146 2.25 -16.61 20.62
C PHE A 146 2.17 -18.09 21.00
N GLY A 147 3.13 -18.61 21.76
CA GLY A 147 3.20 -20.01 22.17
C GLY A 147 4.02 -20.91 21.22
N ASN A 148 4.24 -22.15 21.65
CA ASN A 148 5.04 -23.13 20.92
C ASN A 148 4.26 -23.69 19.72
N GLY A 149 4.97 -23.94 18.61
CA GLY A 149 4.39 -24.59 17.43
C GLY A 149 3.48 -23.68 16.61
N VAL A 150 3.50 -22.36 16.86
CA VAL A 150 2.62 -21.42 16.17
C VAL A 150 3.02 -21.22 14.70
N ALA A 151 2.00 -21.13 13.83
CA ALA A 151 2.19 -20.80 12.43
C ALA A 151 2.35 -19.29 12.22
N ALA A 152 3.02 -18.90 11.13
CA ALA A 152 3.04 -17.51 10.69
C ALA A 152 1.61 -17.05 10.33
N HIS A 153 1.30 -15.78 10.55
CA HIS A 153 0.08 -15.21 10.01
C HIS A 153 0.16 -15.19 8.48
N THR A 154 -0.91 -15.67 7.85
CA THR A 154 -1.03 -15.77 6.40
C THR A 154 -1.80 -14.58 5.85
N PHE A 155 -1.59 -14.28 4.57
CA PHE A 155 -2.37 -13.27 3.88
C PHE A 155 -3.87 -13.57 3.98
N SER A 156 -4.28 -14.81 3.70
CA SER A 156 -5.65 -15.26 3.82
C SER A 156 -6.25 -15.13 5.23
N SER A 157 -5.43 -15.27 6.28
CA SER A 157 -5.93 -15.10 7.66
C SER A 157 -6.23 -13.66 8.04
N VAL A 158 -5.62 -12.68 7.36
CA VAL A 158 -5.78 -11.25 7.66
C VAL A 158 -6.73 -10.57 6.69
N PHE A 159 -6.55 -10.83 5.40
CA PHE A 159 -7.31 -10.16 4.32
C PHE A 159 -8.41 -11.05 3.73
N GLY A 160 -8.43 -12.35 4.03
CA GLY A 160 -9.32 -13.32 3.37
C GLY A 160 -8.77 -13.81 2.02
N GLY A 161 -9.58 -14.55 1.27
CA GLY A 161 -9.19 -15.11 -0.02
C GLY A 161 -8.35 -16.40 0.08
N THR A 162 -7.59 -16.71 -0.98
CA THR A 162 -6.92 -18.01 -1.16
C THR A 162 -5.39 -17.97 -1.01
N ASN A 163 -4.79 -16.79 -0.84
CA ASN A 163 -3.34 -16.67 -0.70
C ASN A 163 -2.88 -17.14 0.69
N SER A 164 -2.41 -18.38 0.77
CA SER A 164 -1.96 -19.01 2.02
C SER A 164 -0.51 -18.69 2.40
N ARG A 165 0.18 -17.81 1.66
CA ARG A 165 1.55 -17.39 2.01
C ARG A 165 1.55 -16.61 3.32
N SER A 166 2.64 -16.68 4.08
CA SER A 166 2.80 -15.78 5.22
C SER A 166 2.86 -14.33 4.75
N LEU A 167 2.52 -13.38 5.63
CA LEU A 167 2.65 -11.96 5.28
C LEU A 167 4.10 -11.60 4.93
N TRP A 168 5.06 -12.20 5.64
CA TRP A 168 6.47 -12.00 5.33
C TRP A 168 6.86 -12.57 3.95
N ASP A 169 6.38 -13.77 3.58
CA ASP A 169 6.66 -14.36 2.26
C ASP A 169 6.05 -13.52 1.12
N VAL A 170 4.89 -12.90 1.33
CA VAL A 170 4.31 -11.97 0.35
C VAL A 170 5.21 -10.74 0.19
N LEU A 171 5.71 -10.19 1.30
CA LEU A 171 6.63 -9.05 1.24
C LEU A 171 7.95 -9.39 0.53
N ASP A 172 8.48 -10.60 0.75
CA ASP A 172 9.72 -11.10 0.12
C ASP A 172 9.55 -11.39 -1.39
N GLN A 173 8.44 -12.06 -1.77
CA GLN A 173 8.31 -12.68 -3.09
C GLN A 173 7.38 -11.93 -4.05
N GLN A 174 6.58 -10.98 -3.56
CA GLN A 174 5.58 -10.27 -4.36
C GLN A 174 5.79 -8.75 -4.35
N SER A 175 7.06 -8.32 -4.40
CA SER A 175 7.41 -6.90 -4.41
C SER A 175 6.64 -6.11 -5.48
N GLY A 176 6.04 -4.99 -5.08
CA GLY A 176 5.24 -4.12 -5.94
C GLY A 176 3.82 -4.61 -6.25
N SER A 177 3.38 -5.75 -5.70
CA SER A 177 1.98 -6.20 -5.82
C SER A 177 1.03 -5.38 -4.94
N LEU A 178 -0.28 -5.48 -5.18
CA LEU A 178 -1.29 -4.88 -4.30
C LEU A 178 -1.17 -5.41 -2.87
N GLU A 179 -0.98 -6.72 -2.72
CA GLU A 179 -0.82 -7.40 -1.44
C GLU A 179 0.40 -6.88 -0.67
N PHE A 180 1.51 -6.68 -1.37
CA PHE A 180 2.74 -6.12 -0.81
C PHE A 180 2.52 -4.74 -0.17
N HIS A 181 1.81 -3.84 -0.85
CA HIS A 181 1.49 -2.53 -0.27
C HIS A 181 0.44 -2.63 0.84
N ALA A 182 -0.59 -3.46 0.67
CA ALA A 182 -1.65 -3.64 1.66
C ALA A 182 -1.11 -4.13 3.01
N ILE A 183 -0.16 -5.08 3.00
CA ILE A 183 0.48 -5.61 4.22
C ILE A 183 1.20 -4.51 4.98
N ALA A 184 2.02 -3.69 4.31
CA ALA A 184 2.80 -2.67 4.99
C ALA A 184 1.91 -1.61 5.63
N VAL A 185 0.86 -1.15 4.93
CA VAL A 185 -0.11 -0.20 5.49
C VAL A 185 -0.87 -0.83 6.66
N PHE A 186 -1.25 -2.11 6.55
CA PHE A 186 -1.88 -2.83 7.66
C PHE A 186 -0.97 -2.91 8.89
N LEU A 187 0.30 -3.26 8.71
CA LEU A 187 1.27 -3.34 9.80
C LEU A 187 1.54 -1.97 10.43
N ASN A 188 1.62 -0.91 9.63
CA ASN A 188 1.74 0.46 10.13
C ASN A 188 0.51 0.85 10.96
N ALA A 189 -0.70 0.57 10.47
CA ALA A 189 -1.93 0.84 11.23
C ALA A 189 -1.97 0.04 12.55
N ARG A 190 -1.56 -1.23 12.53
CA ARG A 190 -1.49 -2.07 13.74
C ARG A 190 -0.47 -1.55 14.74
N LEU A 191 0.72 -1.17 14.26
CA LEU A 191 1.76 -0.63 15.13
C LEU A 191 1.31 0.72 15.71
N ASN A 192 0.74 1.61 14.89
CA ASN A 192 0.24 2.91 15.35
C ASN A 192 -0.84 2.78 16.43
N GLN A 193 -1.76 1.81 16.30
CA GLN A 193 -2.76 1.55 17.33
C GLN A 193 -2.16 1.22 18.70
N VAL A 194 -0.96 0.63 18.72
CA VAL A 194 -0.28 0.22 19.95
C VAL A 194 0.69 1.29 20.45
N THR A 195 1.35 2.02 19.54
CA THR A 195 2.47 2.91 19.89
C THR A 195 2.20 4.39 19.65
N GLY A 196 1.23 4.74 18.81
CA GLY A 196 1.00 6.12 18.35
C GLY A 196 2.12 6.70 17.49
N GLN A 197 3.04 5.87 16.97
CA GLN A 197 4.27 6.30 16.31
C GLN A 197 4.06 7.02 14.95
N PHE A 198 2.97 6.72 14.23
CA PHE A 198 2.73 7.17 12.85
C PHE A 198 1.61 8.20 12.73
N ASN A 199 1.48 9.04 13.76
CA ASN A 199 0.55 10.15 13.75
C ASN A 199 1.09 11.31 12.89
N PRO A 200 0.23 12.02 12.14
CA PRO A 200 -1.24 11.90 12.17
C PRO A 200 -1.86 10.95 11.13
N ILE A 201 -1.09 10.43 10.17
CA ILE A 201 -1.62 9.67 9.03
C ILE A 201 -2.49 8.49 9.50
N TYR A 202 -2.03 7.78 10.52
CA TYR A 202 -2.70 6.58 11.02
C TYR A 202 -3.65 6.84 12.21
N LEU A 203 -4.04 8.09 12.48
CA LEU A 203 -5.01 8.40 13.53
C LEU A 203 -6.42 7.89 13.20
N GLU A 204 -6.85 8.06 11.96
CA GLU A 204 -8.19 7.64 11.50
C GLU A 204 -8.16 6.34 10.68
N ILE A 205 -6.97 5.86 10.32
CA ILE A 205 -6.78 4.66 9.48
C ILE A 205 -6.59 3.44 10.38
N THR A 206 -7.66 2.66 10.55
CA THR A 206 -7.61 1.41 11.32
C THR A 206 -7.21 0.21 10.45
N PRO A 207 -6.65 -0.86 11.04
CA PRO A 207 -6.37 -2.10 10.32
C PRO A 207 -7.62 -2.71 9.66
N ALA A 208 -8.78 -2.61 10.31
CA ALA A 208 -10.05 -3.07 9.77
C ALA A 208 -10.46 -2.29 8.51
N TYR A 209 -10.21 -0.98 8.49
CA TYR A 209 -10.44 -0.16 7.32
C TYR A 209 -9.48 -0.52 6.17
N ILE A 210 -8.21 -0.83 6.44
CA ILE A 210 -7.29 -1.31 5.40
C ILE A 210 -7.76 -2.63 4.77
N VAL A 211 -8.23 -3.57 5.60
CA VAL A 211 -8.82 -4.83 5.12
C VAL A 211 -10.09 -4.60 4.31
N SER A 212 -10.94 -3.63 4.68
CA SER A 212 -12.16 -3.33 3.93
C SER A 212 -11.86 -2.70 2.56
N ILE A 213 -10.86 -1.82 2.46
CA ILE A 213 -10.41 -1.26 1.18
C ILE A 213 -9.85 -2.37 0.27
N TYR A 214 -9.01 -3.26 0.81
CA TYR A 214 -8.45 -4.38 0.04
C TYR A 214 -9.57 -5.27 -0.53
N ASN A 215 -10.58 -5.58 0.28
CA ASN A 215 -11.70 -6.45 -0.10
C ASN A 215 -12.83 -5.75 -0.89
N SER A 216 -12.75 -4.43 -1.07
CA SER A 216 -13.79 -3.68 -1.78
C SER A 216 -13.93 -4.15 -3.23
N THR A 217 -15.15 -4.42 -3.68
CA THR A 217 -15.45 -4.72 -5.09
C THR A 217 -15.72 -3.46 -5.92
N SER A 218 -15.84 -2.29 -5.27
CA SER A 218 -16.08 -1.01 -5.95
C SER A 218 -14.81 -0.31 -6.44
N LEU A 219 -13.63 -0.80 -6.04
CA LEU A 219 -12.33 -0.26 -6.44
C LEU A 219 -11.58 -1.29 -7.30
N SER A 220 -10.95 -0.82 -8.37
CA SER A 220 -10.01 -1.66 -9.14
C SER A 220 -8.76 -1.99 -8.32
N ALA A 221 -8.02 -3.02 -8.72
CA ALA A 221 -6.74 -3.36 -8.08
C ALA A 221 -5.75 -2.19 -8.11
N ASP A 222 -5.68 -1.46 -9.23
CA ASP A 222 -4.81 -0.30 -9.39
C ASP A 222 -5.22 0.86 -8.48
N GLN A 223 -6.52 1.12 -8.32
CA GLN A 223 -7.01 2.14 -7.40
C GLN A 223 -6.66 1.83 -5.95
N LYS A 224 -6.83 0.57 -5.53
CA LYS A 224 -6.43 0.13 -4.18
C LYS A 224 -4.92 0.23 -3.98
N LYS A 225 -4.14 -0.15 -4.99
CA LYS A 225 -2.68 -0.11 -4.94
C LYS A 225 -2.20 1.33 -4.80
N ALA A 226 -2.67 2.23 -5.66
CA ALA A 226 -2.34 3.65 -5.59
C ALA A 226 -2.72 4.26 -4.23
N TYR A 227 -3.87 3.86 -3.67
CA TYR A 227 -4.28 4.28 -2.34
C TYR A 227 -3.30 3.81 -1.25
N PHE A 228 -2.84 2.55 -1.30
CA PHE A 228 -1.88 2.04 -0.31
C PHE A 228 -0.47 2.60 -0.49
N GLU A 229 -0.01 2.83 -1.71
CA GLU A 229 1.27 3.50 -2.00
C GLU A 229 1.29 4.91 -1.42
N MET A 230 0.19 5.65 -1.57
CA MET A 230 0.02 6.99 -1.01
C MET A 230 0.06 7.05 0.52
N LEU A 231 -0.19 5.95 1.23
CA LEU A 231 -0.11 5.88 2.70
C LEU A 231 1.30 5.53 3.22
N GLN A 232 2.24 5.28 2.31
CA GLN A 232 3.62 4.89 2.61
C GLN A 232 4.62 6.03 2.33
N HIS A 233 4.17 7.11 1.71
CA HIS A 233 4.96 8.26 1.27
C HIS A 233 4.34 9.55 1.80
#